data_AF-A0A4Y9RWH2-F1
#
_entry.id   AF-A0A4Y9RWH2-F1
#
_cell.length_a   1.000
_cell.length_b   1.000
_cell.length_c   1.000
_cell.angle_alpha   90.00
_cell.angle_beta   90.00
_cell.angle_gamma   90.00
#
_symmetry.space_group_name_H-M   'P 1'
#
loop_
_entity.id
_entity.type
_entity.pdbx_description
1 polymer ?
#
loop_
_entity_poly.entity_id
_entity_poly.type
_entity_poly.pdbx_seq_one_letter_code
_entity_poly.pdbx_strand_id
1 'polypeptide(L)'
;MLSKFLVILAATAALTAGGRAGAVGADGAGGATPAPVASATPEISKGARLAATCVACHGTNGDTKEGALPRLAGQSRQALSASLHAFKSGRRPSTIMTQIAKGYTDEQIELLAAYFAAQK
;
A
#
# COMPACT_ATOMS: atom_id res chain seq x y z
N MET A 1 20.76 -8.25 41.67
CA MET A 1 19.36 -7.79 41.61
C MET A 1 18.81 -8.02 40.19
N LEU A 2 18.95 -9.20 39.57
CA LEU A 2 18.08 -10.38 39.69
C LEU A 2 16.64 -10.05 40.11
N SER A 3 15.86 -9.49 39.19
CA SER A 3 14.40 -9.41 39.33
C SER A 3 13.74 -10.23 38.23
N LYS A 4 13.37 -11.46 38.62
CA LYS A 4 12.09 -12.11 38.34
C LYS A 4 11.86 -12.69 36.94
N PHE A 5 12.40 -13.88 36.76
CA PHE A 5 11.65 -15.03 36.23
C PHE A 5 10.33 -15.22 37.00
N LEU A 6 9.18 -15.29 36.32
CA LEU A 6 8.06 -16.20 36.64
C LEU A 6 7.00 -16.16 35.52
N VAL A 7 6.94 -17.19 34.68
CA VAL A 7 5.88 -18.24 34.69
C VAL A 7 4.54 -17.78 34.13
N ILE A 8 4.26 -18.17 32.89
CA ILE A 8 2.93 -18.59 32.42
C ILE A 8 3.21 -19.81 31.51
N LEU A 9 3.38 -20.99 32.10
CA LEU A 9 2.35 -22.01 32.32
C LEU A 9 1.57 -22.37 31.04
N ALA A 10 2.00 -23.51 30.50
CA ALA A 10 1.39 -24.44 29.56
C ALA A 10 -0.12 -24.35 29.31
N ALA A 11 -0.48 -24.47 28.02
CA ALA A 11 -1.72 -25.08 27.58
C ALA A 11 -1.38 -26.20 26.59
N THR A 12 -1.13 -27.40 27.12
CA THR A 12 -1.14 -28.65 26.36
C THR A 12 -2.58 -29.00 26.01
N ALA A 13 -2.99 -28.75 24.77
CA ALA A 13 -4.26 -29.23 24.25
C ALA A 13 -4.10 -30.66 23.71
N ALA A 14 -4.97 -31.52 24.22
CA ALA A 14 -4.96 -32.97 24.09
C ALA A 14 -5.12 -33.46 22.64
N LEU A 15 -4.28 -34.43 22.27
CA LEU A 15 -4.47 -35.30 21.12
C LEU A 15 -5.28 -36.51 21.59
N THR A 16 -6.56 -36.60 21.23
CA THR A 16 -7.31 -37.86 21.32
C THR A 16 -7.88 -38.19 19.94
N ALA A 17 -7.28 -39.23 19.36
CA ALA A 17 -7.78 -39.92 18.18
C ALA A 17 -9.03 -40.74 18.57
N GLY A 18 -10.08 -40.63 17.78
CA GLY A 18 -11.30 -41.42 17.92
C GLY A 18 -12.03 -41.47 16.59
N GLY A 19 -11.68 -42.44 15.75
CA GLY A 19 -12.35 -42.67 14.47
C GLY A 19 -13.75 -43.27 14.63
N ARG A 20 -14.61 -42.98 13.67
CA ARG A 20 -15.63 -43.91 13.18
C ARG A 20 -16.03 -43.55 11.75
N ALA A 21 -15.73 -44.49 10.85
CA ALA A 21 -16.27 -44.54 9.50
C ALA A 21 -17.80 -44.68 9.56
N GLY A 22 -18.50 -43.89 8.75
CA GLY A 22 -19.95 -43.91 8.60
C GLY A 22 -20.32 -43.49 7.19
N ALA A 23 -21.00 -44.39 6.49
CA ALA A 23 -21.28 -44.42 5.07
C ALA A 23 -22.26 -43.34 4.56
N VAL A 24 -21.99 -42.94 3.31
CA VAL A 24 -22.87 -42.59 2.18
C VAL A 24 -24.17 -41.83 2.44
N GLY A 25 -24.28 -40.69 1.76
CA GLY A 25 -25.52 -39.96 1.53
C GLY A 25 -25.26 -38.92 0.44
N ALA A 26 -25.40 -39.35 -0.82
CA ALA A 26 -25.42 -38.45 -1.96
C ALA A 26 -26.84 -37.92 -2.10
N ASP A 27 -27.03 -36.60 -2.01
CA ASP A 27 -28.08 -35.89 -2.75
C ASP A 27 -27.84 -34.37 -2.71
N GLY A 28 -27.72 -33.80 -3.93
CA GLY A 28 -27.89 -32.42 -4.37
C GLY A 28 -27.69 -31.23 -3.42
N ALA A 29 -26.72 -30.36 -3.78
CA ALA A 29 -26.96 -28.96 -4.17
C ALA A 29 -25.75 -28.04 -3.84
N GLY A 30 -25.12 -27.50 -4.88
CA GLY A 30 -24.56 -26.13 -4.89
C GLY A 30 -23.58 -25.73 -3.79
N GLY A 31 -22.55 -26.53 -3.50
CA GLY A 31 -21.44 -26.11 -2.65
C GLY A 31 -20.38 -25.37 -3.46
N ALA A 32 -20.42 -24.03 -3.47
CA ALA A 32 -19.29 -23.23 -3.92
C ALA A 32 -18.07 -23.58 -3.06
N THR A 33 -17.07 -24.21 -3.66
CA THR A 33 -15.76 -24.43 -3.05
C THR A 33 -15.25 -23.08 -2.55
N PRO A 34 -14.95 -22.88 -1.25
CA PRO A 34 -14.25 -21.68 -0.84
C PRO A 34 -12.89 -21.71 -1.55
N ALA A 35 -12.72 -20.80 -2.51
CA ALA A 35 -11.42 -20.54 -3.09
C ALA A 35 -10.43 -20.29 -1.94
N PRO A 36 -9.20 -20.81 -2.02
CA PRO A 36 -8.22 -20.59 -0.97
C PRO A 36 -8.07 -19.08 -0.78
N VAL A 37 -8.41 -18.59 0.40
CA VAL A 37 -8.11 -17.22 0.81
C VAL A 37 -6.60 -17.13 0.90
N ALA A 38 -5.98 -16.75 -0.22
CA ALA A 38 -4.57 -16.41 -0.26
C ALA A 38 -4.36 -15.33 0.79
N SER A 39 -3.54 -15.65 1.79
CA SER A 39 -3.06 -14.71 2.80
C SER A 39 -2.64 -13.42 2.10
N ALA A 40 -3.32 -12.32 2.40
CA ALA A 40 -3.06 -11.04 1.77
C ALA A 40 -1.68 -10.53 2.20
N THR A 41 -0.64 -10.85 1.43
CA THR A 41 0.53 -9.99 1.37
C THR A 41 0.05 -8.60 0.94
N PRO A 42 0.52 -7.51 1.58
CA PRO A 42 0.15 -6.17 1.16
C PRO A 42 0.68 -5.93 -0.26
N GLU A 43 -0.21 -6.03 -1.25
CA GLU A 43 0.10 -5.72 -2.65
C GLU A 43 0.45 -4.22 -2.77
N ILE A 44 1.70 -3.92 -3.12
CA ILE A 44 2.14 -2.54 -3.32
C ILE A 44 1.59 -2.02 -4.64
N SER A 45 0.69 -1.03 -4.58
CA SER A 45 0.09 -0.45 -5.78
C SER A 45 1.13 0.16 -6.74
N LYS A 46 0.83 0.15 -8.06
CA LYS A 46 1.66 0.81 -9.08
C LYS A 46 1.96 2.28 -8.73
N GLY A 47 0.97 3.01 -8.23
CA GLY A 47 1.14 4.40 -7.78
C GLY A 47 2.14 4.53 -6.64
N ALA A 48 2.07 3.65 -5.64
CA ALA A 48 3.05 3.62 -4.53
C ALA A 48 4.47 3.32 -5.02
N ARG A 49 4.63 2.40 -5.99
CA ARG A 49 5.95 2.10 -6.58
C ARG A 49 6.55 3.29 -7.33
N LEU A 50 5.74 4.03 -8.09
CA LEU A 50 6.18 5.23 -8.80
C LEU A 50 6.54 6.36 -7.80
N ALA A 51 5.72 6.51 -6.75
CA ALA A 51 5.87 7.53 -5.73
C ALA A 51 7.15 7.39 -4.88
N ALA A 52 7.76 6.20 -4.86
CA ALA A 52 9.01 5.94 -4.13
C ALA A 52 10.17 6.87 -4.56
N THR A 53 10.17 7.36 -5.80
CA THR A 53 11.19 8.33 -6.25
C THR A 53 10.94 9.74 -5.73
N CYS A 54 9.68 10.10 -5.45
CA CYS A 54 9.29 11.45 -5.09
C CYS A 54 9.63 11.75 -3.61
N VAL A 55 9.56 10.73 -2.75
CA VAL A 55 9.79 10.88 -1.31
C VAL A 55 11.24 11.19 -0.94
N ALA A 56 12.18 10.99 -1.87
CA ALA A 56 13.59 11.37 -1.69
C ALA A 56 13.78 12.90 -1.53
N CYS A 57 12.84 13.68 -2.09
CA CYS A 57 12.86 15.14 -1.99
C CYS A 57 11.65 15.68 -1.21
N HIS A 58 10.46 15.10 -1.42
CA HIS A 58 9.20 15.59 -0.83
C HIS A 58 8.87 14.97 0.55
N GLY A 59 9.85 14.33 1.19
CA GLY A 59 9.67 13.70 2.49
C GLY A 59 8.89 12.38 2.44
N THR A 60 8.89 11.66 3.56
CA THR A 60 8.18 10.38 3.70
C THR A 60 6.70 10.59 3.41
N ASN A 61 6.12 9.75 2.54
CA ASN A 61 4.74 9.86 2.05
C ASN A 61 4.38 11.21 1.38
N GLY A 62 5.38 12.01 0.98
CA GLY A 62 5.13 13.35 0.44
C GLY A 62 4.88 14.39 1.53
N ASP A 63 5.18 14.08 2.80
CA ASP A 63 5.14 15.02 3.91
C ASP A 63 6.52 15.62 4.19
N THR A 64 6.80 16.75 3.54
CA THR A 64 7.98 17.56 3.86
C THR A 64 7.78 18.24 5.22
N LYS A 65 8.57 17.85 6.22
CA LYS A 65 8.49 18.46 7.57
C LYS A 65 9.05 19.87 7.63
N GLU A 66 10.19 20.12 6.99
CA GLU A 66 10.88 21.42 6.96
C GLU A 66 11.65 21.53 5.64
N GLY A 67 11.47 22.63 4.91
CA GLY A 67 12.26 22.90 3.69
C GLY A 67 11.53 23.70 2.61
N ALA A 68 12.28 24.05 1.57
CA ALA A 68 11.80 24.81 0.41
C ALA A 68 10.89 24.00 -0.54
N LEU A 69 10.74 22.69 -0.30
CA LEU A 69 9.97 21.80 -1.17
C LEU A 69 8.52 21.69 -0.70
N PRO A 70 7.54 21.78 -1.61
CA PRO A 70 6.14 21.73 -1.24
C PRO A 70 5.75 20.32 -0.75
N ARG A 71 4.85 20.29 0.24
CA ARG A 71 4.16 19.09 0.69
C ARG A 71 3.22 18.57 -0.40
N LEU A 72 3.28 17.27 -0.67
CA LEU A 72 2.41 16.57 -1.63
C LEU A 72 1.26 15.85 -0.92
N ALA A 73 1.50 15.37 0.31
CA ALA A 73 0.50 14.69 1.11
C ALA A 73 -0.69 15.61 1.43
N GLY A 74 -1.90 15.11 1.18
CA GLY A 74 -3.15 15.83 1.43
C GLY A 74 -3.55 16.85 0.36
N GLN A 75 -2.73 17.07 -0.68
CA GLN A 75 -3.16 17.87 -1.82
C GLN A 75 -4.22 17.14 -2.65
N SER A 76 -5.16 17.87 -3.25
CA SER A 76 -6.17 17.25 -4.10
C SER A 76 -5.52 16.56 -5.30
N ARG A 77 -6.09 15.43 -5.72
CA ARG A 77 -5.64 14.70 -6.93
C ARG A 77 -5.57 15.63 -8.14
N GLN A 78 -6.57 16.49 -8.32
CA GLN A 78 -6.63 17.42 -9.44
C GLN A 78 -5.49 18.45 -9.39
N ALA A 79 -5.17 19.00 -8.22
CA ALA A 79 -4.07 19.95 -8.07
C ALA A 79 -2.70 19.33 -8.36
N LEU A 80 -2.50 18.09 -7.89
CA LEU A 80 -1.27 17.32 -8.12
C LEU A 80 -1.10 16.96 -9.60
N SER A 81 -2.14 16.41 -10.23
CA SER A 81 -2.14 16.09 -11.67
C SER A 81 -1.88 17.34 -12.51
N ALA A 82 -2.63 18.43 -12.27
CA ALA A 82 -2.46 19.67 -13.00
C ALA A 82 -1.04 20.24 -12.88
N SER A 83 -0.46 20.18 -11.67
CA SER A 83 0.92 20.61 -11.42
C SER A 83 1.93 19.76 -12.20
N LEU A 84 1.82 18.45 -12.14
CA LEU A 84 2.73 17.53 -12.82
C LEU A 84 2.63 17.68 -14.34
N HIS A 85 1.43 17.82 -14.90
CA HIS A 85 1.25 18.12 -16.32
C HIS A 85 1.82 19.49 -16.71
N ALA A 86 1.66 20.52 -15.87
CA ALA A 86 2.23 21.84 -16.12
C ALA A 86 3.77 21.82 -16.09
N PHE A 87 4.39 21.03 -15.21
CA PHE A 87 5.84 20.82 -15.22
C PHE A 87 6.28 20.05 -16.47
N LYS A 88 5.59 18.96 -16.81
CA LYS A 88 5.88 18.14 -18.00
C LYS A 88 5.84 18.96 -19.29
N SER A 89 4.82 19.82 -19.43
CA SER A 89 4.66 20.70 -20.59
C SER A 89 5.55 21.95 -20.55
N GLY A 90 6.30 22.18 -19.46
CA GLY A 90 7.09 23.40 -19.27
C GLY A 90 6.27 24.67 -19.02
N ARG A 91 4.94 24.57 -18.83
CA ARG A 91 4.09 25.73 -18.51
C ARG A 91 4.35 26.28 -17.11
N ARG A 92 4.78 25.41 -16.20
CA ARG A 92 5.19 25.79 -14.85
C ARG A 92 6.72 25.69 -14.75
N PRO A 93 7.43 26.79 -14.44
CA PRO A 93 8.87 26.75 -14.24
C PRO A 93 9.22 26.00 -12.95
N SER A 94 10.36 25.31 -12.97
CA SER A 94 10.94 24.67 -11.79
C SER A 94 12.44 24.45 -11.99
N THR A 95 13.17 24.29 -10.88
CA THR A 95 14.59 23.96 -10.91
C THR A 95 14.86 22.56 -11.48
N ILE A 96 14.04 21.57 -11.11
CA ILE A 96 14.24 20.17 -11.51
C ILE A 96 12.96 19.44 -11.93
N MET A 97 11.80 19.83 -11.43
CA MET A 97 10.54 19.09 -11.63
C MET A 97 10.11 18.98 -13.09
N THR A 98 10.49 19.92 -13.96
CA THR A 98 10.24 19.85 -15.40
C THR A 98 10.92 18.62 -16.02
N GLN A 99 12.15 18.30 -15.60
CA GLN A 99 12.86 17.12 -16.12
C GLN A 99 12.30 15.84 -15.51
N ILE A 100 11.98 15.85 -14.21
CA ILE A 100 11.37 14.71 -13.53
C ILE A 100 10.01 14.35 -14.13
N ALA A 101 9.14 15.34 -14.34
CA ALA A 101 7.78 15.13 -14.85
C ALA A 101 7.76 14.61 -16.29
N LYS A 102 8.77 14.92 -17.11
CA LYS A 102 8.92 14.38 -18.47
C LYS A 102 9.19 12.87 -18.50
N GLY A 103 9.74 12.31 -17.43
CA GLY A 103 9.99 10.87 -17.31
C GLY A 103 8.72 10.03 -17.09
N TYR A 104 7.58 10.67 -16.83
CA TYR A 104 6.33 9.99 -16.54
C TYR A 104 5.32 10.11 -17.68
N THR A 105 4.61 9.02 -17.97
CA THR A 105 3.43 9.05 -18.85
C THR A 105 2.26 9.76 -18.17
N ASP A 106 1.25 10.17 -18.94
CA ASP A 106 0.08 10.85 -18.38
C ASP A 106 -0.71 9.94 -17.42
N GLU A 107 -0.82 8.65 -17.75
CA GLU A 107 -1.38 7.64 -16.84
C GLU A 107 -0.59 7.54 -15.52
N GLN A 108 0.75 7.58 -15.60
CA GLN A 108 1.60 7.54 -14.41
C GLN A 108 1.46 8.80 -13.55
N ILE A 109 1.28 9.96 -14.17
CA ILE A 109 0.99 11.22 -13.46
C ILE A 109 -0.31 11.09 -12.67
N GLU A 110 -1.36 10.53 -13.27
CA GLU A 110 -2.63 10.30 -12.57
C GLU A 110 -2.49 9.32 -11.41
N LEU A 111 -1.68 8.27 -11.56
CA LEU A 111 -1.39 7.32 -10.47
C LEU A 111 -0.59 7.95 -9.33
N LEU A 112 0.36 8.84 -9.64
CA LEU A 112 1.11 9.60 -8.63
C LEU A 112 0.19 10.57 -7.88
N ALA A 113 -0.64 11.32 -8.62
CA ALA A 113 -1.62 12.23 -8.05
C ALA A 113 -2.64 11.49 -7.16
N ALA A 114 -3.08 10.31 -7.60
CA ALA A 114 -3.94 9.42 -6.83
C ALA A 114 -3.33 9.04 -5.49
N TYR A 115 -2.06 8.63 -5.54
CA TYR A 115 -1.34 8.11 -4.39
C TYR A 115 -1.14 9.19 -3.33
N PHE A 116 -0.63 10.37 -3.71
CA PHE A 116 -0.34 11.46 -2.77
C PHE A 116 -1.60 12.14 -2.22
N ALA A 117 -2.68 12.18 -3.01
CA ALA A 117 -3.98 12.67 -2.53
C ALA A 117 -4.61 11.78 -1.44
N ALA A 118 -4.24 10.50 -1.40
CA ALA A 118 -4.67 9.57 -0.34
C ALA A 118 -3.80 9.65 0.93
N GLN A 119 -2.64 10.32 0.87
CA GLN A 119 -1.78 10.53 2.04
C GLN A 119 -2.32 11.67 2.90
N LYS A 120 -2.05 11.62 4.21
CA LYS A 120 -2.50 12.63 5.17
C LYS A 120 -1.38 13.57 5.56
#